data_AF-A0A9W4UF50-F1
#
_entry.id   AF-A0A9W4UF50-F1
#
_cell.length_a   1.000
_cell.length_b   1.000
_cell.length_c   1.000
_cell.angle_alpha   90.00
_cell.angle_beta   90.00
_cell.angle_gamma   90.00
#
_symmetry.space_group_name_H-M   'P 1'
#
loop_
_entity.id
_entity.type
_entity.pdbx_description
1 polymer ?
#
loop_
_entity_poly.entity_id
_entity_poly.type
_entity_poly.pdbx_seq_one_letter_code
_entity_poly.pdbx_strand_id
1 'polypeptide(L)'
;MDRYTHPQDIPIDPRLFEPIENTPSDPNPPINTGANDAASQSMTLPPLHLDKHPTIPNLYKTFVEGFQQGKPNEVQLEHAKQLASALLEHYYPKSQGFSVDPVSSIDIARNGWNFWLAPADYQPFPQHGTNSGGPLDPSKPFMPDAEGNEPAAPNYTDVYVDDQHLIEPELITFFRVSSEQEFYEDGDDNNNSSKGPGEPVSDPSTSSSATNQQQQPLTRRTIKKQISHTYFAILMDDLSTFDRWVPDHMQRHDKLVSNPRQDILRYALGVLAGISKGYGFLLLGPRLEVYNYDWQGQRRNEDDPNSAAVAGSSKNKKGKKSKKSKSEPKTNCTRFVKGADPEPMSQLDGPKWFVDVREEGLDGVQTLMGDVVERDVEYQDNFVCDGSRLDWGDEEGVAEA
;
A
#
# COMPACT_ATOMS: atom_id res chain seq x y z
N MET A 1 -2.37 23.50 -40.54
CA MET A 1 -3.06 22.28 -41.02
C MET A 1 -1.96 21.36 -41.48
N ASP A 2 -1.22 20.81 -40.52
CA ASP A 2 -0.02 20.03 -40.78
C ASP A 2 -0.30 18.57 -40.46
N ARG A 3 0.11 17.73 -41.40
CA ARG A 3 -0.23 16.31 -41.47
C ARG A 3 0.50 15.56 -40.36
N TYR A 4 -0.25 15.01 -39.42
CA TYR A 4 0.20 13.95 -38.53
C TYR A 4 0.64 12.75 -39.38
N THR A 5 1.94 12.48 -39.41
CA THR A 5 2.50 11.20 -39.85
C THR A 5 2.44 10.23 -38.68
N HIS A 6 1.72 9.12 -38.87
CA HIS A 6 1.71 7.99 -37.94
C HIS A 6 3.14 7.52 -37.62
N PRO A 7 3.47 7.25 -36.35
CA PRO A 7 4.71 6.57 -36.01
C PRO A 7 4.67 5.14 -36.57
N GLN A 8 5.76 4.73 -37.20
CA GLN A 8 5.91 3.38 -37.73
C GLN A 8 6.14 2.39 -36.58
N ASP A 9 5.39 1.30 -36.61
CA ASP A 9 5.55 0.14 -35.73
C ASP A 9 7.01 -0.37 -35.80
N ILE A 10 7.72 -0.25 -34.68
CA ILE A 10 9.00 -0.93 -34.49
C ILE A 10 8.68 -2.38 -34.11
N PRO A 11 9.11 -3.39 -34.89
CA PRO A 11 8.88 -4.78 -34.53
C PRO A 11 9.70 -5.14 -33.29
N ILE A 12 9.01 -5.38 -32.18
CA ILE A 12 9.58 -5.95 -30.95
C ILE A 12 9.91 -7.42 -31.24
N ASP A 13 11.17 -7.81 -31.04
CA ASP A 13 11.63 -9.20 -31.21
C ASP A 13 11.06 -10.08 -30.08
N PRO A 14 10.18 -11.06 -30.38
CA PRO A 14 9.58 -11.92 -29.36
C PRO A 14 10.54 -12.96 -28.76
N ARG A 15 11.83 -12.97 -29.14
CA ARG A 15 12.81 -13.98 -28.68
C ARG A 15 13.56 -13.62 -27.38
N LEU A 16 13.19 -12.55 -26.69
CA LEU A 16 13.80 -12.19 -25.39
C LEU A 16 13.19 -12.93 -24.18
N PHE A 17 12.26 -13.87 -24.40
CA PHE A 17 11.61 -14.65 -23.34
C PHE A 17 11.75 -16.16 -23.61
N GLU A 18 12.97 -16.69 -23.58
CA GLU A 18 13.16 -18.14 -23.44
C GLU A 18 13.25 -18.51 -21.94
N PRO A 19 12.51 -19.53 -21.49
CA PRO A 19 12.62 -20.04 -20.12
C PRO A 19 13.97 -20.74 -19.93
N ILE A 20 14.65 -20.42 -18.83
CA ILE A 20 15.90 -21.07 -18.43
C ILE A 20 15.60 -22.56 -18.15
N GLU A 21 16.16 -23.45 -18.97
CA GLU A 21 16.05 -24.90 -18.78
C GLU A 21 16.81 -25.36 -17.51
N ASN A 22 16.13 -26.22 -16.75
CA ASN A 22 16.62 -26.84 -15.52
C ASN A 22 17.89 -27.68 -15.73
N THR A 23 18.93 -27.41 -14.96
CA THR A 23 20.09 -28.29 -14.81
C THR A 23 19.80 -29.48 -13.89
N PRO A 24 20.42 -30.66 -14.14
CA PRO A 24 20.14 -31.91 -13.45
C PRO A 24 20.77 -32.00 -12.05
N SER A 25 20.09 -32.76 -11.21
CA SER A 25 20.35 -33.08 -9.81
C SER A 25 21.59 -33.95 -9.58
N ASP A 26 22.38 -33.61 -8.55
CA ASP A 26 23.45 -34.42 -7.97
C ASP A 26 23.01 -34.99 -6.59
N PRO A 27 23.64 -36.08 -6.10
CA PRO A 27 23.05 -36.99 -5.12
C PRO A 27 23.30 -36.61 -3.64
N ASN A 28 22.33 -37.03 -2.82
CA ASN A 28 22.17 -36.84 -1.37
C ASN A 28 23.45 -36.89 -0.50
N PRO A 29 23.56 -36.00 0.51
CA PRO A 29 24.44 -36.20 1.66
C PRO A 29 23.77 -37.07 2.76
N PRO A 30 24.57 -37.62 3.69
CA PRO A 30 24.11 -38.62 4.66
C PRO A 30 23.23 -38.03 5.77
N ILE A 31 22.24 -38.84 6.15
CA ILE A 31 21.28 -38.64 7.24
C ILE A 31 22.03 -38.57 8.58
N ASN A 32 21.88 -37.45 9.29
CA ASN A 32 22.38 -37.27 10.65
C ASN A 32 21.19 -37.24 11.61
N THR A 33 21.00 -38.32 12.36
CA THR A 33 19.97 -38.47 13.40
C THR A 33 20.51 -37.96 14.74
N GLY A 34 20.38 -36.65 14.96
CA GLY A 34 20.65 -36.00 16.24
C GLY A 34 19.39 -35.32 16.78
N ALA A 35 18.86 -35.85 17.88
CA ALA A 35 17.67 -35.36 18.55
C ALA A 35 17.92 -34.09 19.37
N ASN A 36 16.90 -33.23 19.38
CA ASN A 36 16.53 -32.27 20.43
C ASN A 36 17.49 -31.12 20.71
N ASP A 37 17.20 -29.98 20.07
CA ASP A 37 16.94 -28.70 20.74
C ASP A 37 16.33 -27.75 19.71
N ALA A 38 15.00 -27.55 19.79
CA ALA A 38 14.26 -26.59 18.95
C ALA A 38 14.60 -25.16 19.40
N ALA A 39 15.82 -24.74 19.07
CA ALA A 39 16.17 -23.34 19.04
C ALA A 39 15.37 -22.73 17.90
N SER A 40 14.39 -21.87 18.22
CA SER A 40 13.78 -20.97 17.26
C SER A 40 14.89 -20.20 16.57
N GLN A 41 15.31 -20.68 15.39
CA GLN A 41 16.31 -20.00 14.59
C GLN A 41 15.65 -18.70 14.16
N SER A 42 16.06 -17.61 14.80
CA SER A 42 15.71 -16.28 14.37
C SER A 42 16.18 -16.17 12.92
N MET A 43 15.23 -16.26 11.99
CA MET A 43 15.46 -15.90 10.59
C MET A 43 15.61 -14.39 10.54
N THR A 44 16.71 -13.86 11.07
CA THR A 44 17.15 -12.52 10.72
C THR A 44 17.41 -12.54 9.23
N LEU A 45 16.62 -11.77 8.48
CA LEU A 45 16.83 -11.54 7.07
C LEU A 45 18.31 -11.22 6.86
N PRO A 46 19.01 -11.91 5.94
CA PRO A 46 20.37 -11.53 5.61
C PRO A 46 20.35 -10.06 5.18
N PRO A 47 21.35 -9.24 5.55
CA PRO A 47 21.37 -7.83 5.18
C PRO A 47 21.17 -7.72 3.66
N LEU A 48 20.04 -7.14 3.27
CA LEU A 48 19.62 -6.98 1.88
C LEU A 48 20.57 -6.00 1.21
N HIS A 49 21.48 -6.55 0.44
CA HIS A 49 22.55 -5.85 -0.24
C HIS A 49 22.20 -5.83 -1.73
N LEU A 50 21.75 -4.67 -2.23
CA LEU A 50 21.33 -4.53 -3.64
C LEU A 50 22.49 -4.81 -4.61
N ASP A 51 23.74 -4.57 -4.16
CA ASP A 51 24.97 -4.85 -4.89
C ASP A 51 25.23 -6.34 -5.12
N LYS A 52 24.63 -7.22 -4.32
CA LYS A 52 24.74 -8.68 -4.47
C LYS A 52 23.68 -9.26 -5.40
N HIS A 53 22.66 -8.48 -5.78
CA HIS A 53 21.67 -8.93 -6.74
C HIS A 53 22.26 -8.86 -8.16
N PRO A 54 22.22 -9.95 -8.95
CA PRO A 54 22.92 -10.01 -10.24
C PRO A 54 22.39 -9.02 -11.28
N THR A 55 21.13 -8.60 -11.17
CA THR A 55 20.44 -7.80 -12.20
C THR A 55 20.12 -6.36 -11.78
N ILE A 56 19.94 -6.07 -10.48
CA ILE A 56 19.44 -4.76 -10.01
C ILE A 56 20.39 -3.61 -10.38
N PRO A 57 21.72 -3.71 -10.17
CA PRO A 57 22.64 -2.64 -10.55
C PRO A 57 22.58 -2.29 -12.05
N ASN A 58 22.39 -3.29 -12.91
CA ASN A 58 22.28 -3.08 -14.36
C ASN A 58 20.94 -2.46 -14.76
N LEU A 59 19.83 -2.90 -14.15
CA LEU A 59 18.50 -2.32 -14.38
C LEU A 59 18.45 -0.86 -13.91
N TYR A 60 19.00 -0.59 -12.73
CA TYR A 60 19.13 0.75 -12.17
C TYR A 60 19.93 1.66 -13.10
N LYS A 61 21.11 1.20 -13.55
CA LYS A 61 21.94 1.94 -14.50
C LYS A 61 21.19 2.24 -15.80
N THR A 62 20.51 1.25 -16.36
CA THR A 62 19.72 1.38 -17.61
C THR A 62 18.58 2.40 -17.45
N PHE A 63 17.93 2.42 -16.30
CA PHE A 63 16.91 3.41 -15.97
C PHE A 63 17.50 4.82 -15.89
N VAL A 64 18.56 5.02 -15.12
CA VAL A 64 19.20 6.35 -14.95
C VAL A 64 19.77 6.89 -16.26
N GLU A 65 20.48 6.06 -17.04
CA GLU A 65 21.02 6.44 -18.35
C GLU A 65 19.90 6.82 -19.34
N GLY A 66 18.71 6.23 -19.18
CA GLY A 66 17.53 6.55 -19.97
C GLY A 66 17.11 8.02 -19.85
N PHE A 67 17.04 8.56 -18.64
CA PHE A 67 16.78 9.98 -18.41
C PHE A 67 17.90 10.87 -18.93
N GLN A 68 19.17 10.50 -18.71
CA GLN A 68 20.31 11.26 -19.21
C GLN A 68 20.32 11.38 -20.75
N GLN A 69 19.80 10.36 -21.42
CA GLN A 69 19.69 10.32 -22.89
C GLN A 69 18.40 10.94 -23.42
N GLY A 70 17.50 11.43 -22.55
CA GLY A 70 16.20 11.98 -22.96
C GLY A 70 15.33 10.97 -23.71
N LYS A 71 15.32 9.71 -23.26
CA LYS A 71 14.47 8.67 -23.86
C LYS A 71 12.99 9.00 -23.67
N PRO A 72 12.10 8.56 -24.59
CA PRO A 72 10.65 8.70 -24.42
C PRO A 72 10.16 8.07 -23.10
N ASN A 73 9.11 8.66 -22.52
CA ASN A 73 8.55 8.21 -21.24
C ASN A 73 8.07 6.76 -21.28
N GLU A 74 7.59 6.26 -22.42
CA GLU A 74 7.15 4.87 -22.57
C GLU A 74 8.33 3.89 -22.40
N VAL A 75 9.50 4.26 -22.94
CA VAL A 75 10.73 3.46 -22.76
C VAL A 75 11.19 3.52 -21.31
N GLN A 76 11.11 4.71 -20.69
CA GLN A 76 11.44 4.86 -19.27
C GLN A 76 10.49 4.08 -18.36
N LEU A 77 9.21 4.01 -18.70
CA LEU A 77 8.22 3.22 -17.97
C LEU A 77 8.57 1.74 -17.98
N GLU A 78 8.98 1.19 -19.12
CA GLU A 78 9.41 -0.21 -19.18
C GLU A 78 10.68 -0.47 -18.36
N HIS A 79 11.66 0.44 -18.39
CA HIS A 79 12.84 0.34 -17.53
C HIS A 79 12.46 0.41 -16.04
N ALA A 80 11.56 1.33 -15.68
CA ALA A 80 11.05 1.49 -14.32
C ALA A 80 10.31 0.25 -13.83
N LYS A 81 9.48 -0.37 -14.67
CA LYS A 81 8.77 -1.62 -14.36
C LYS A 81 9.73 -2.76 -14.04
N GLN A 82 10.78 -2.93 -14.85
CA GLN A 82 11.79 -3.96 -14.62
C GLN A 82 12.55 -3.71 -13.31
N LEU A 83 12.96 -2.46 -13.07
CA LEU A 83 13.64 -2.08 -11.84
C LEU A 83 12.76 -2.29 -10.60
N ALA A 84 11.51 -1.82 -10.64
CA ALA A 84 10.56 -1.95 -9.54
C ALA A 84 10.26 -3.42 -9.23
N SER A 85 10.00 -4.25 -10.24
CA SER A 85 9.79 -5.70 -10.06
C SER A 85 11.00 -6.34 -9.38
N ALA A 86 12.22 -6.06 -9.86
CA ALA A 86 13.44 -6.64 -9.30
C ALA A 86 13.70 -6.15 -7.85
N LEU A 87 13.44 -4.88 -7.55
CA LEU A 87 13.52 -4.35 -6.18
C LEU A 87 12.51 -5.04 -5.26
N LEU A 88 11.25 -5.14 -5.68
CA LEU A 88 10.20 -5.78 -4.90
C LEU A 88 10.47 -7.28 -4.70
N GLU A 89 10.90 -8.01 -5.72
CA GLU A 89 11.26 -9.43 -5.59
C GLU A 89 12.46 -9.66 -4.67
N HIS A 90 13.37 -8.69 -4.59
CA HIS A 90 14.49 -8.73 -3.66
C HIS A 90 14.02 -8.57 -2.22
N TYR A 91 13.18 -7.58 -1.95
CA TYR A 91 12.67 -7.27 -0.60
C TYR A 91 11.52 -8.17 -0.13
N TYR A 92 10.75 -8.74 -1.06
CA TYR A 92 9.63 -9.64 -0.82
C TYR A 92 9.82 -10.93 -1.63
N PRO A 93 10.81 -11.76 -1.27
CA PRO A 93 11.17 -12.91 -2.06
C PRO A 93 10.09 -14.00 -1.99
N LYS A 94 9.90 -14.69 -3.12
CA LYS A 94 8.97 -15.82 -3.23
C LYS A 94 9.26 -16.96 -2.25
N SER A 95 10.52 -17.13 -1.85
CA SER A 95 10.92 -18.10 -0.82
C SER A 95 10.31 -17.83 0.55
N GLN A 96 9.84 -16.61 0.80
CA GLN A 96 9.10 -16.22 2.00
C GLN A 96 7.58 -16.23 1.78
N GLY A 97 7.09 -16.77 0.67
CA GLY A 97 5.66 -16.85 0.38
C GLY A 97 5.03 -15.56 -0.16
N PHE A 98 5.85 -14.57 -0.52
CA PHE A 98 5.37 -13.37 -1.21
C PHE A 98 5.22 -13.58 -2.72
N SER A 99 4.32 -12.82 -3.32
CA SER A 99 4.18 -12.61 -4.76
C SER A 99 4.26 -11.12 -5.07
N VAL A 100 4.90 -10.79 -6.19
CA VAL A 100 4.94 -9.45 -6.76
C VAL A 100 4.20 -9.52 -8.07
N ASP A 101 3.01 -8.92 -8.11
CA ASP A 101 2.11 -9.00 -9.26
C ASP A 101 1.89 -7.60 -9.86
N PRO A 102 2.02 -7.42 -11.19
CA PRO A 102 1.59 -6.19 -11.83
C PRO A 102 0.08 -6.04 -11.68
N VAL A 103 -0.38 -4.84 -11.36
CA VAL A 103 -1.80 -4.54 -11.23
C VAL A 103 -2.26 -3.82 -12.48
N SER A 104 -3.31 -4.33 -13.12
CA SER A 104 -4.04 -3.59 -14.14
C SER A 104 -4.47 -2.23 -13.58
N SER A 105 -4.43 -1.17 -14.40
CA SER A 105 -4.77 0.21 -14.01
C SER A 105 -5.82 0.30 -12.92
N ILE A 106 -5.50 1.01 -11.84
CA ILE A 106 -6.42 1.25 -10.73
C ILE A 106 -7.47 2.28 -11.20
N ASP A 107 -8.74 2.07 -10.86
CA ASP A 107 -9.87 2.89 -11.31
C ASP A 107 -9.65 4.41 -11.16
N ILE A 108 -8.89 4.84 -10.15
CA ILE A 108 -8.65 6.25 -9.87
C ILE A 108 -7.67 6.91 -10.85
N ALA A 109 -6.80 6.11 -11.48
CA ALA A 109 -5.77 6.55 -12.44
C ALA A 109 -6.17 6.28 -13.89
N ARG A 110 -7.38 5.77 -14.14
CA ARG A 110 -7.86 5.41 -15.49
C ARG A 110 -7.88 6.56 -16.50
N ASN A 111 -7.89 7.80 -16.01
CA ASN A 111 -7.92 9.03 -16.80
C ASN A 111 -6.62 9.83 -16.66
N GLY A 112 -5.54 9.19 -16.20
CA GLY A 112 -4.29 9.86 -15.89
C GLY A 112 -4.27 10.50 -14.50
N TRP A 113 -3.26 11.31 -14.26
CA TRP A 113 -3.02 11.99 -12.99
C TRP A 113 -2.59 13.44 -13.20
N ASN A 114 -3.33 14.39 -12.61
CA ASN A 114 -3.14 15.82 -12.86
C ASN A 114 -2.50 16.53 -11.65
N PHE A 115 -1.52 17.37 -11.95
CA PHE A 115 -0.90 18.31 -11.02
C PHE A 115 -1.17 19.75 -11.45
N TRP A 116 -1.53 20.62 -10.53
CA TRP A 116 -1.57 22.05 -10.82
C TRP A 116 -0.16 22.61 -10.89
N LEU A 117 0.08 23.45 -11.90
CA LEU A 117 1.28 24.22 -12.08
C LEU A 117 1.06 25.62 -11.56
N ALA A 118 1.95 26.11 -10.71
CA ALA A 118 2.03 27.52 -10.40
C ALA A 118 2.36 28.30 -11.68
N PRO A 119 1.81 29.52 -11.86
CA PRO A 119 2.15 30.41 -12.97
C PRO A 119 3.68 30.57 -13.12
N ALA A 120 4.18 30.75 -14.34
CA ALA A 120 5.62 30.85 -14.58
C ALA A 120 6.28 32.06 -13.89
N ASP A 121 5.50 33.10 -13.57
CA ASP A 121 5.91 34.29 -12.83
C ASP A 121 5.68 34.18 -11.31
N TYR A 122 5.15 33.04 -10.85
CA TYR A 122 4.90 32.81 -9.43
C TYR A 122 6.22 32.65 -8.68
N GLN A 123 6.52 33.65 -7.83
CA GLN A 123 7.64 33.62 -6.90
C GLN A 123 7.09 33.36 -5.50
N PRO A 124 7.06 32.10 -5.02
CA PRO A 124 6.49 31.76 -3.74
C PRO A 124 7.13 32.53 -2.58
N PHE A 125 8.44 32.80 -2.68
CA PHE A 125 9.14 33.72 -1.80
C PHE A 125 9.80 34.81 -2.63
N PRO A 126 9.49 36.10 -2.40
CA PRO A 126 10.24 37.18 -3.02
C PRO A 126 11.71 37.03 -2.63
N GLN A 127 12.62 37.17 -3.60
CA GLN A 127 14.06 37.06 -3.38
C GLN A 127 14.47 37.86 -2.14
N HIS A 128 14.74 37.19 -1.00
CA HIS A 128 15.27 37.85 0.17
C HIS A 128 16.60 38.49 -0.24
N GLY A 129 16.66 39.82 -0.16
CA GLY A 129 17.77 40.61 -0.66
C GLY A 129 19.11 40.13 -0.10
N THR A 130 19.92 39.52 -0.96
CA THR A 130 21.40 39.47 -1.01
C THR A 130 22.23 39.17 0.25
N ASN A 131 21.67 39.01 1.46
CA ASN A 131 22.47 39.02 2.70
C ASN A 131 22.38 37.72 3.53
N SER A 132 21.43 36.82 3.25
CA SER A 132 21.42 35.47 3.81
C SER A 132 22.00 34.51 2.77
N GLY A 133 23.34 34.43 2.73
CA GLY A 133 24.13 33.71 1.72
C GLY A 133 24.02 32.17 1.71
N GLY A 134 22.81 31.62 1.77
CA GLY A 134 22.52 30.25 1.39
C GLY A 134 21.82 30.23 0.02
N PRO A 135 22.20 29.34 -0.91
CA PRO A 135 21.36 29.06 -2.07
C PRO A 135 19.99 28.60 -1.55
N LEU A 136 18.92 29.26 -1.99
CA LEU A 136 17.57 28.72 -1.85
C LEU A 136 17.58 27.35 -2.53
N ASP A 137 17.19 26.31 -1.80
CA ASP A 137 17.03 24.97 -2.32
C ASP A 137 15.87 25.01 -3.34
N PRO A 138 16.14 24.96 -4.66
CA PRO A 138 15.10 25.06 -5.68
C PRO A 138 14.13 23.88 -5.63
N SER A 139 14.42 22.83 -4.85
CA SER A 139 13.49 21.74 -4.57
C SER A 139 12.42 22.09 -3.53
N LYS A 140 12.47 23.29 -2.92
CA LYS A 140 11.57 23.75 -1.86
C LYS A 140 10.91 25.10 -2.16
N PRO A 141 10.33 25.32 -3.36
CA PRO A 141 9.75 26.61 -3.71
C PRO A 141 8.67 27.05 -2.72
N PHE A 142 8.00 26.15 -2.00
CA PHE A 142 6.83 26.48 -1.19
C PHE A 142 7.02 26.31 0.34
N MET A 143 8.26 26.30 0.85
CA MET A 143 8.50 26.19 2.30
C MET A 143 8.46 27.55 3.00
N PRO A 144 7.81 27.70 4.18
CA PRO A 144 7.68 28.98 4.86
C PRO A 144 8.99 29.80 4.90
N ASP A 145 8.87 31.13 4.82
CA ASP A 145 10.01 32.04 4.87
C ASP A 145 10.77 31.94 6.22
N ALA A 146 11.88 32.68 6.36
CA ALA A 146 12.67 32.66 7.58
C ALA A 146 11.87 33.08 8.84
N GLU A 147 10.78 33.81 8.64
CA GLU A 147 9.85 34.27 9.66
C GLU A 147 8.66 33.30 9.88
N GLY A 148 8.58 32.21 9.12
CA GLY A 148 7.53 31.19 9.20
C GLY A 148 6.24 31.53 8.45
N ASN A 149 6.25 32.55 7.59
CA ASN A 149 5.10 32.87 6.75
C ASN A 149 5.02 31.93 5.55
N GLU A 150 3.83 31.39 5.31
CA GLU A 150 3.55 30.59 4.12
C GLU A 150 3.51 31.46 2.86
N PRO A 151 3.90 30.92 1.69
CA PRO A 151 3.85 31.65 0.43
C PRO A 151 2.39 31.92 0.06
N ALA A 152 2.11 33.10 -0.49
CA ALA A 152 0.74 33.43 -0.90
C ALA A 152 0.27 32.45 -1.98
N ALA A 153 -0.95 31.92 -1.87
CA ALA A 153 -1.48 31.01 -2.89
C ALA A 153 -1.45 31.67 -4.29
N PRO A 154 -1.03 30.93 -5.34
CA PRO A 154 -1.06 31.46 -6.69
C PRO A 154 -2.47 31.90 -7.07
N ASN A 155 -2.61 33.04 -7.75
CA ASN A 155 -3.89 33.54 -8.21
C ASN A 155 -4.14 33.10 -9.65
N TYR A 156 -4.96 32.07 -9.83
CA TYR A 156 -5.35 31.56 -11.13
C TYR A 156 -6.46 32.43 -11.72
N THR A 157 -6.18 33.07 -12.86
CA THR A 157 -7.18 33.88 -13.58
C THR A 157 -8.14 33.03 -14.41
N ASP A 158 -7.71 31.84 -14.84
CA ASP A 158 -8.52 30.85 -15.54
C ASP A 158 -8.09 29.45 -15.10
N VAL A 159 -9.02 28.62 -14.66
CA VAL A 159 -8.76 27.26 -14.17
C VAL A 159 -8.58 26.24 -15.32
N TYR A 160 -8.75 26.67 -16.58
CA TYR A 160 -8.78 25.78 -17.76
C TYR A 160 -7.68 26.04 -18.80
N VAL A 161 -6.71 26.91 -18.52
CA VAL A 161 -5.67 27.31 -19.48
C VAL A 161 -4.29 26.91 -18.94
N ASP A 162 -3.60 26.00 -19.63
CA ASP A 162 -2.16 25.67 -19.53
C ASP A 162 -1.51 25.44 -18.13
N ASP A 163 -2.31 25.36 -17.07
CA ASP A 163 -1.85 25.33 -15.68
C ASP A 163 -1.90 23.92 -15.07
N GLN A 164 -2.02 22.87 -15.89
CA GLN A 164 -2.02 21.49 -15.41
C GLN A 164 -0.96 20.66 -16.11
N HIS A 165 -0.25 19.87 -15.31
CA HIS A 165 0.63 18.81 -15.76
C HIS A 165 -0.12 17.49 -15.64
N LEU A 166 -0.45 16.89 -16.79
CA LEU A 166 -1.11 15.60 -16.87
C LEU A 166 -0.08 14.51 -17.13
N ILE A 167 -0.04 13.51 -16.26
CA ILE A 167 0.58 12.22 -16.56
C ILE A 167 -0.50 11.33 -17.16
N GLU A 168 -0.32 10.94 -18.42
CA GLU A 168 -1.28 10.12 -19.16
C GLU A 168 -1.44 8.73 -18.52
N PRO A 169 -2.65 8.12 -18.58
CA PRO A 169 -2.92 6.83 -17.94
C PRO A 169 -1.97 5.71 -18.38
N GLU A 170 -1.48 5.73 -19.63
CA GLU A 170 -0.54 4.75 -20.16
C GLU A 170 0.86 4.85 -19.52
N LEU A 171 1.17 5.99 -18.90
CA LEU A 171 2.41 6.25 -18.17
C LEU A 171 2.29 5.94 -16.66
N ILE A 172 1.18 5.33 -16.25
CA ILE A 172 0.90 4.97 -14.86
C ILE A 172 0.77 3.45 -14.73
N THR A 173 1.50 2.86 -13.80
CA THR A 173 1.38 1.43 -13.49
C THR A 173 1.62 1.15 -12.01
N PHE A 174 1.30 -0.07 -11.60
CA PHE A 174 1.39 -0.48 -10.21
C PHE A 174 1.90 -1.92 -10.10
N PHE A 175 2.61 -2.18 -9.02
CA PHE A 175 2.86 -3.52 -8.52
C PHE A 175 2.18 -3.67 -7.17
N ARG A 176 1.72 -4.88 -6.90
CA ARG A 176 1.16 -5.29 -5.62
C ARG A 176 2.02 -6.39 -5.05
N VAL A 177 2.42 -6.21 -3.80
CA VAL A 177 3.04 -7.27 -3.01
C VAL A 177 1.93 -7.96 -2.23
N SER A 178 1.87 -9.28 -2.30
CA SER A 178 0.89 -10.06 -1.56
C SER A 178 1.45 -11.38 -1.06
N SER A 179 0.81 -12.02 -0.08
CA SER A 179 1.11 -13.40 0.33
C SER A 179 -0.17 -14.20 0.47
N GLU A 180 -0.08 -15.52 0.33
CA GLU A 180 -1.18 -16.41 0.73
C GLU A 180 -1.14 -16.55 2.26
N GLN A 181 -2.30 -16.55 2.93
CA GLN A 181 -2.39 -16.84 4.36
C GLN A 181 -3.56 -17.78 4.65
N GLU A 182 -3.39 -18.61 5.67
CA GLU A 182 -4.40 -19.56 6.12
C GLU A 182 -5.22 -18.98 7.26
N PHE A 183 -6.54 -18.95 7.08
CA PHE A 183 -7.51 -18.53 8.08
C PHE A 183 -8.31 -19.74 8.54
N TYR A 184 -8.56 -19.85 9.84
CA TYR A 184 -9.54 -20.81 10.34
C TYR A 184 -10.94 -20.31 10.02
N GLU A 185 -11.75 -21.16 9.37
CA GLU A 185 -13.18 -20.91 9.24
C GLU A 185 -13.75 -21.02 10.66
N ASP A 186 -14.05 -19.88 11.29
CA ASP A 186 -14.82 -19.85 12.52
C ASP A 186 -16.12 -20.57 12.20
N GLY A 187 -16.22 -21.81 12.66
CA GLY A 187 -17.42 -22.60 12.46
C GLY A 187 -18.57 -21.76 12.99
N ASP A 188 -19.48 -21.37 12.11
CA ASP A 188 -20.69 -20.66 12.47
C ASP A 188 -21.49 -21.54 13.45
N ASP A 189 -21.17 -21.45 14.73
CA ASP A 189 -21.89 -22.11 15.84
C ASP A 189 -23.34 -21.59 15.94
N ASN A 190 -23.73 -20.68 15.04
CA ASN A 190 -25.06 -20.10 14.93
C ASN A 190 -26.16 -21.05 14.45
N ASN A 191 -25.86 -22.28 14.03
CA ASN A 191 -26.93 -23.16 13.51
C ASN A 191 -27.71 -23.96 14.57
N ASN A 192 -27.59 -23.66 15.88
CA ASN A 192 -28.29 -24.43 16.92
C ASN A 192 -29.05 -23.66 18.02
N SER A 193 -29.20 -22.33 17.94
CA SER A 193 -29.85 -21.54 19.00
C SER A 193 -31.28 -21.03 18.69
N SER A 194 -32.05 -21.71 17.83
CA SER A 194 -33.49 -21.42 17.63
C SER A 194 -34.43 -22.54 18.10
N LYS A 195 -34.07 -23.31 19.13
CA LYS A 195 -35.11 -24.01 19.92
C LYS A 195 -35.84 -22.97 20.76
N GLY A 196 -37.02 -22.59 20.29
CA GLY A 196 -37.89 -21.60 20.92
C GLY A 196 -38.20 -21.92 22.39
N PRO A 197 -38.47 -20.89 23.20
CA PRO A 197 -38.84 -21.06 24.60
C PRO A 197 -40.28 -21.57 24.66
N GLY A 198 -40.48 -22.88 24.86
CA GLY A 198 -41.84 -23.40 24.96
C GLY A 198 -42.00 -24.90 25.01
N GLU A 199 -41.27 -25.62 25.87
CA GLU A 199 -41.82 -26.88 26.41
C GLU A 199 -41.56 -26.98 27.93
N PRO A 200 -42.60 -27.31 28.71
CA PRO A 200 -42.50 -27.42 30.16
C PRO A 200 -41.72 -28.65 30.59
N VAL A 201 -40.90 -28.43 31.62
CA VAL A 201 -40.07 -29.41 32.33
C VAL A 201 -40.94 -30.50 32.97
N SER A 202 -40.72 -31.75 32.59
CA SER A 202 -41.17 -32.94 33.34
C SER A 202 -39.98 -33.77 33.84
N ASP A 203 -40.05 -34.00 35.15
CA ASP A 203 -39.27 -34.74 36.14
C ASP A 203 -37.91 -35.43 35.86
N PRO A 204 -36.99 -35.34 36.85
CA PRO A 204 -35.69 -35.99 36.84
C PRO A 204 -35.75 -37.38 37.52
N SER A 205 -35.68 -38.44 36.74
CA SER A 205 -35.12 -39.70 37.22
C SER A 205 -34.74 -40.55 36.04
N THR A 206 -33.45 -40.86 35.88
CA THR A 206 -32.91 -42.17 35.44
C THR A 206 -31.40 -42.06 35.19
N SER A 207 -30.67 -42.70 36.10
CA SER A 207 -29.33 -43.31 36.04
C SER A 207 -28.30 -42.83 35.00
N SER A 208 -27.27 -42.19 35.56
CA SER A 208 -25.84 -42.33 35.25
C SER A 208 -25.44 -43.56 34.42
N SER A 209 -25.00 -43.31 33.18
CA SER A 209 -24.09 -44.19 32.45
C SER A 209 -23.02 -43.29 31.82
N ALA A 210 -21.84 -43.28 32.44
CA ALA A 210 -20.67 -42.54 31.99
C ALA A 210 -20.07 -43.22 30.76
N THR A 211 -20.56 -42.85 29.58
CA THR A 211 -19.96 -43.27 28.31
C THR A 211 -18.81 -42.32 28.01
N ASN A 212 -17.57 -42.80 28.18
CA ASN A 212 -16.36 -42.17 27.66
C ASN A 212 -16.44 -42.10 26.12
N GLN A 213 -17.12 -41.09 25.59
CA GLN A 213 -16.97 -40.74 24.19
C GLN A 213 -15.66 -39.97 24.06
N GLN A 214 -14.64 -40.64 23.51
CA GLN A 214 -13.46 -39.99 22.96
C GLN A 214 -13.94 -38.93 21.97
N GLN A 215 -13.90 -37.67 22.37
CA GLN A 215 -14.12 -36.54 21.48
C GLN A 215 -13.02 -36.62 20.42
N GLN A 216 -13.42 -36.99 19.19
CA GLN A 216 -12.51 -36.89 18.07
C GLN A 216 -12.13 -35.42 17.92
N PRO A 217 -10.84 -35.10 17.72
CA PRO A 217 -10.42 -33.73 17.51
C PRO A 217 -11.16 -33.17 16.29
N LEU A 218 -11.95 -32.13 16.50
CA LEU A 218 -12.61 -31.40 15.43
C LEU A 218 -11.52 -30.77 14.57
N THR A 219 -11.25 -31.37 13.41
CA THR A 219 -10.40 -30.75 12.38
C THR A 219 -11.09 -29.49 11.90
N ARG A 220 -10.60 -28.32 12.34
CA ARG A 220 -11.07 -27.03 11.84
C ARG A 220 -10.68 -26.90 10.37
N ARG A 221 -11.62 -26.43 9.56
CA ARG A 221 -11.36 -26.15 8.15
C ARG A 221 -10.53 -24.87 8.03
N THR A 222 -9.47 -24.93 7.25
CA THR A 222 -8.67 -23.75 6.88
C THR A 222 -9.06 -23.26 5.49
N ILE A 223 -8.99 -21.95 5.30
CA ILE A 223 -9.21 -21.27 4.01
C ILE A 223 -7.95 -20.48 3.70
N LYS A 224 -7.41 -20.68 2.50
CA LYS A 224 -6.30 -19.88 1.96
C LYS A 224 -6.85 -18.61 1.33
N LYS A 225 -6.28 -17.46 1.69
CA LYS A 225 -6.65 -16.15 1.14
C LYS A 225 -5.40 -15.36 0.77
N GLN A 226 -5.41 -14.73 -0.39
CA GLN A 226 -4.37 -13.79 -0.79
C GLN A 226 -4.57 -12.46 -0.05
N ILE A 227 -3.54 -11.98 0.63
CA ILE A 227 -3.53 -10.70 1.35
C ILE A 227 -2.49 -9.79 0.71
N SER A 228 -2.86 -8.54 0.46
CA SER A 228 -1.93 -7.52 -0.06
C SER A 228 -1.22 -6.82 1.09
N HIS A 229 0.09 -6.59 0.96
CA HIS A 229 0.93 -5.99 2.01
C HIS A 229 1.31 -4.55 1.70
N THR A 230 1.62 -4.27 0.43
CA THR A 230 1.99 -2.94 -0.02
C THR A 230 1.77 -2.79 -1.53
N TYR A 231 1.86 -1.56 -2.01
CA TYR A 231 1.80 -1.20 -3.41
C TYR A 231 3.00 -0.34 -3.79
N PHE A 232 3.46 -0.52 -5.02
CA PHE A 232 4.47 0.30 -5.65
C PHE A 232 3.84 0.94 -6.89
N ALA A 233 3.55 2.23 -6.83
CA ALA A 233 3.06 3.00 -7.96
C ALA A 233 4.22 3.55 -8.78
N ILE A 234 4.08 3.59 -10.10
CA ILE A 234 5.01 4.25 -11.03
C ILE A 234 4.21 5.26 -11.83
N LEU A 235 4.63 6.52 -11.77
CA LEU A 235 4.11 7.63 -12.55
C LEU A 235 5.28 8.15 -13.37
N MET A 236 5.32 7.81 -14.66
CA MET A 236 6.48 8.14 -15.48
C MET A 236 6.41 9.57 -16.01
N ASP A 237 7.42 10.36 -15.68
CA ASP A 237 7.52 11.78 -16.03
C ASP A 237 8.98 12.22 -16.09
N ASP A 238 9.28 13.29 -16.83
CA ASP A 238 10.64 13.86 -16.91
C ASP A 238 10.95 14.87 -15.79
N LEU A 239 9.92 15.26 -15.02
CA LEU A 239 9.95 16.23 -13.94
C LEU A 239 10.41 17.63 -14.38
N SER A 240 10.30 17.95 -15.67
CA SER A 240 10.70 19.25 -16.22
C SER A 240 9.88 20.42 -15.68
N THR A 241 8.68 20.15 -15.16
CA THR A 241 7.77 21.16 -14.56
C THR A 241 7.62 21.00 -13.04
N PHE A 242 8.35 20.07 -12.42
CA PHE A 242 8.13 19.65 -11.03
C PHE A 242 8.32 20.78 -10.01
N ASP A 243 9.23 21.72 -10.28
CA ASP A 243 9.46 22.92 -9.48
C ASP A 243 8.24 23.85 -9.41
N ARG A 244 7.33 23.74 -10.38
CA ARG A 244 6.08 24.50 -10.43
C ARG A 244 4.89 23.73 -9.86
N TRP A 245 5.04 22.47 -9.46
CA TRP A 245 3.91 21.69 -8.96
C TRP A 245 3.42 22.25 -7.62
N VAL A 246 2.15 22.61 -7.58
CA VAL A 246 1.54 23.22 -6.39
C VAL A 246 1.40 22.17 -5.30
N PRO A 247 2.02 22.35 -4.14
CA PRO A 247 2.02 21.33 -3.10
C PRO A 247 0.64 21.20 -2.45
N ASP A 248 0.35 19.99 -1.96
CA ASP A 248 -0.96 19.62 -1.43
C ASP A 248 -1.46 20.53 -0.31
N HIS A 249 -0.57 20.99 0.56
CA HIS A 249 -0.94 21.85 1.70
C HIS A 249 -1.46 23.23 1.26
N MET A 250 -1.13 23.69 0.06
CA MET A 250 -1.63 24.95 -0.50
C MET A 250 -2.99 24.81 -1.20
N GLN A 251 -3.47 23.58 -1.39
CA GLN A 251 -4.74 23.30 -2.04
C GLN A 251 -5.93 23.33 -1.06
N ARG A 252 -5.71 23.77 0.19
CA ARG A 252 -6.71 23.79 1.27
C ARG A 252 -7.89 24.76 1.06
N HIS A 253 -7.89 25.55 0.00
CA HIS A 253 -9.00 26.44 -0.35
C HIS A 253 -9.74 25.86 -1.56
N ASP A 254 -11.08 25.89 -1.53
CA ASP A 254 -12.07 25.30 -2.47
C ASP A 254 -11.88 25.58 -3.98
N LYS A 255 -10.77 26.22 -4.38
CA LYS A 255 -10.47 26.66 -5.74
C LYS A 255 -9.41 25.83 -6.45
N LEU A 256 -8.71 24.94 -5.77
CA LEU A 256 -7.68 24.07 -6.37
C LEU A 256 -7.96 22.62 -6.03
N VAL A 257 -8.23 21.81 -7.05
CA VAL A 257 -8.38 20.36 -6.93
C VAL A 257 -7.20 19.74 -7.68
N SER A 258 -6.02 19.71 -7.08
CA SER A 258 -4.98 18.78 -7.54
C SER A 258 -5.25 17.46 -6.87
N ASN A 259 -4.87 16.37 -7.51
CA ASN A 259 -4.77 15.11 -6.80
C ASN A 259 -3.41 15.09 -6.08
N PRO A 260 -3.36 15.02 -4.74
CA PRO A 260 -2.12 14.75 -4.02
C PRO A 260 -1.43 13.53 -4.61
N ARG A 261 -0.11 13.57 -4.80
CA ARG A 261 0.66 12.47 -5.41
C ARG A 261 0.41 11.14 -4.72
N GLN A 262 0.37 11.19 -3.39
CA GLN A 262 0.17 10.06 -2.51
C GLN A 262 -1.26 9.51 -2.51
N ASP A 263 -2.26 10.25 -2.99
CA ASP A 263 -3.64 9.75 -3.05
C ASP A 263 -3.78 8.56 -4.02
N ILE A 264 -2.85 8.42 -4.97
CA ILE A 264 -2.83 7.26 -5.86
C ILE A 264 -2.63 5.94 -5.10
N LEU A 265 -1.81 5.97 -4.06
CA LEU A 265 -1.50 4.85 -3.18
C LEU A 265 -2.58 4.69 -2.09
N ARG A 266 -3.18 5.79 -1.62
CA ARG A 266 -4.23 5.78 -0.59
C ARG A 266 -5.41 4.88 -0.98
N TYR A 267 -5.87 4.96 -2.23
CA TYR A 267 -6.93 4.08 -2.71
C TYR A 267 -6.49 2.62 -2.77
N ALA A 268 -5.27 2.36 -3.26
CA ALA A 268 -4.72 1.01 -3.36
C ALA A 268 -4.59 0.33 -1.99
N LEU A 269 -4.03 1.03 -1.01
CA LEU A 269 -3.82 0.52 0.35
C LEU A 269 -5.14 0.44 1.14
N GLY A 270 -5.91 1.53 1.16
CA GLY A 270 -7.13 1.59 1.97
C GLY A 270 -8.30 0.81 1.40
N VAL A 271 -8.61 1.04 0.13
CA VAL A 271 -9.85 0.52 -0.49
C VAL A 271 -9.63 -0.88 -1.06
N LEU A 272 -8.53 -1.10 -1.79
CA LEU A 272 -8.30 -2.39 -2.45
C LEU A 272 -7.69 -3.43 -1.51
N ALA A 273 -6.70 -3.05 -0.69
CA ALA A 273 -6.02 -3.98 0.20
C ALA A 273 -6.70 -4.14 1.57
N GLY A 274 -7.54 -3.19 1.97
CA GLY A 274 -8.09 -3.15 3.32
C GLY A 274 -7.00 -2.98 4.38
N ILE A 275 -5.89 -2.31 4.04
CA ILE A 275 -4.86 -1.95 5.01
C ILE A 275 -5.40 -0.79 5.86
N SER A 276 -5.18 -0.86 7.16
CA SER A 276 -5.41 0.25 8.08
C SER A 276 -4.13 1.00 8.40
N LYS A 277 -2.99 0.31 8.52
CA LYS A 277 -1.70 0.96 8.72
C LYS A 277 -0.63 0.23 7.93
N GLY A 278 0.20 0.95 7.22
CA GLY A 278 1.24 0.35 6.41
C GLY A 278 2.03 1.39 5.66
N TYR A 279 2.52 1.02 4.49
CA TYR A 279 3.33 1.90 3.66
C TYR A 279 3.15 1.58 2.17
N GLY A 280 3.55 2.52 1.33
CA GLY A 280 3.58 2.35 -0.13
C GLY A 280 4.74 3.11 -0.76
N PHE A 281 5.15 2.65 -1.94
CA PHE A 281 6.25 3.23 -2.72
C PHE A 281 5.67 3.96 -3.93
N LEU A 282 6.24 5.11 -4.27
CA LEU A 282 5.91 5.87 -5.47
C LEU A 282 7.19 6.20 -6.24
N LEU A 283 7.33 5.70 -7.46
CA LEU A 283 8.37 6.13 -8.39
C LEU A 283 7.78 7.15 -9.36
N LEU A 284 8.06 8.42 -9.11
CA LEU A 284 7.63 9.57 -9.90
C LEU A 284 8.78 10.02 -10.80
N GLY A 285 8.77 9.61 -12.06
CA GLY A 285 9.93 9.76 -12.94
C GLY A 285 11.19 9.14 -12.31
N PRO A 286 12.31 9.88 -12.16
CA PRO A 286 13.52 9.42 -11.47
C PRO A 286 13.44 9.51 -9.93
N ARG A 287 12.34 9.97 -9.34
CA ARG A 287 12.22 10.20 -7.90
C ARG A 287 11.48 9.06 -7.23
N LEU A 288 12.13 8.31 -6.35
CA LEU A 288 11.50 7.28 -5.53
C LEU A 288 11.10 7.89 -4.18
N GLU A 289 9.83 7.78 -3.84
CA GLU A 289 9.21 8.29 -2.61
C GLU A 289 8.58 7.14 -1.83
N VAL A 290 8.50 7.30 -0.51
CA VAL A 290 7.85 6.33 0.37
C VAL A 290 6.91 7.05 1.34
N TYR A 291 5.72 6.48 1.48
CA TYR A 291 4.63 7.05 2.26
C TYR A 291 4.20 6.11 3.36
N ASN A 292 3.94 6.68 4.54
CA ASN A 292 3.20 5.99 5.58
C ASN A 292 1.70 6.12 5.29
N TYR A 293 0.99 5.02 5.50
CA TYR A 293 -0.45 4.97 5.41
C TYR A 293 -1.02 4.71 6.80
N ASP A 294 -1.93 5.56 7.25
CA ASP A 294 -2.67 5.40 8.52
C ASP A 294 -4.14 5.77 8.30
N TRP A 295 -4.99 4.76 8.36
CA TRP A 295 -6.44 4.87 8.29
C TRP A 295 -6.97 5.19 9.68
N GLN A 296 -7.27 6.47 9.90
CA GLN A 296 -7.97 6.92 11.11
C GLN A 296 -9.49 6.89 10.99
N GLY A 297 -10.04 6.27 9.94
CA GLY A 297 -11.48 6.19 9.78
C GLY A 297 -12.08 5.44 10.95
N GLN A 298 -12.74 6.16 11.86
CA GLN A 298 -13.44 5.56 13.00
C GLN A 298 -14.35 4.47 12.46
N ARG A 299 -14.15 3.23 12.92
CA ARG A 299 -15.18 2.20 12.84
C ARG A 299 -16.37 2.72 13.64
N ARG A 300 -17.29 3.43 12.99
CA ARG A 300 -18.61 3.64 13.58
C ARG A 300 -19.23 2.25 13.65
N ASN A 301 -19.23 1.69 14.85
CA ASN A 301 -20.08 0.55 15.15
C ASN A 301 -21.51 1.00 14.84
N GLU A 302 -22.04 0.61 13.67
CA GLU A 302 -23.44 0.85 13.32
C GLU A 302 -24.38 0.22 14.38
N ASP A 303 -23.85 -0.72 15.15
CA ASP A 303 -24.51 -1.37 16.29
C ASP A 303 -24.32 -0.68 17.64
N ASP A 304 -23.61 0.45 17.74
CA ASP A 304 -23.73 1.30 18.92
C ASP A 304 -24.96 2.20 18.77
N PRO A 305 -26.12 1.87 19.38
CA PRO A 305 -27.33 2.69 19.29
C PRO A 305 -27.14 4.10 19.86
N ASN A 306 -26.03 4.39 20.57
CA ASN A 306 -25.70 5.73 21.03
C ASN A 306 -24.88 6.56 20.03
N SER A 307 -24.29 5.97 18.97
CA SER A 307 -23.45 6.72 18.03
C SER A 307 -24.25 7.64 17.08
N ALA A 308 -25.54 7.39 16.91
CA ALA A 308 -26.44 8.22 16.08
C ALA A 308 -26.86 9.54 16.75
N ALA A 309 -26.50 9.80 18.03
CA ALA A 309 -27.09 10.89 18.81
C ALA A 309 -26.26 12.19 18.91
N VAL A 310 -25.04 12.25 18.37
CA VAL A 310 -24.15 13.41 18.61
C VAL A 310 -24.17 14.46 17.49
N ALA A 311 -24.73 14.16 16.31
CA ALA A 311 -24.85 15.14 15.23
C ALA A 311 -26.25 15.78 15.17
N GLY A 312 -26.51 16.72 16.08
CA GLY A 312 -27.44 17.83 15.78
C GLY A 312 -28.72 17.94 16.62
N SER A 313 -28.91 19.16 17.13
CA SER A 313 -30.18 19.79 17.53
C SER A 313 -30.85 19.36 18.83
N SER A 314 -30.38 20.00 19.90
CA SER A 314 -31.22 20.47 21.00
C SER A 314 -32.43 21.25 20.46
N LYS A 315 -33.65 20.70 20.61
CA LYS A 315 -34.92 21.44 20.80
C LYS A 315 -36.05 20.52 21.30
N ASN A 316 -36.47 20.79 22.53
CA ASN A 316 -37.78 20.55 23.15
C ASN A 316 -38.44 19.16 23.18
N LYS A 317 -38.47 18.61 24.41
CA LYS A 317 -39.41 17.62 24.96
C LYS A 317 -40.88 18.03 24.79
N LYS A 318 -41.74 17.09 24.39
CA LYS A 318 -42.79 16.49 25.26
C LYS A 318 -43.60 15.42 24.50
N GLY A 319 -43.58 14.18 25.02
CA GLY A 319 -44.77 13.32 25.01
C GLY A 319 -44.61 11.87 24.54
N LYS A 320 -45.05 10.96 25.42
CA LYS A 320 -45.62 9.62 25.20
C LYS A 320 -44.71 8.36 25.19
N LYS A 321 -44.81 7.66 26.33
CA LYS A 321 -45.05 6.22 26.58
C LYS A 321 -44.35 5.18 25.69
N SER A 322 -43.42 4.49 26.34
CA SER A 322 -42.68 3.29 25.96
C SER A 322 -43.54 2.09 25.53
N LYS A 323 -43.21 1.50 24.37
CA LYS A 323 -43.47 0.09 24.05
C LYS A 323 -42.15 -0.69 24.16
N LYS A 324 -42.22 -1.82 24.87
CA LYS A 324 -41.12 -2.73 25.16
C LYS A 324 -40.88 -3.61 23.94
N SER A 325 -39.85 -3.30 23.14
CA SER A 325 -39.40 -4.15 22.02
C SER A 325 -38.41 -5.20 22.53
N LYS A 326 -38.64 -6.43 22.07
CA LYS A 326 -37.89 -7.64 22.39
C LYS A 326 -36.58 -7.59 21.58
N SER A 327 -35.44 -7.65 22.26
CA SER A 327 -34.11 -7.63 21.65
C SER A 327 -33.77 -8.98 21.06
N GLU A 328 -33.56 -9.03 19.74
CA GLU A 328 -32.96 -10.16 19.04
C GLU A 328 -31.42 -10.10 19.18
N PRO A 329 -30.72 -11.26 19.19
CA PRO A 329 -29.27 -11.30 19.19
C PRO A 329 -28.76 -10.84 17.82
N LYS A 330 -28.14 -9.67 17.79
CA LYS A 330 -27.49 -9.13 16.61
C LYS A 330 -26.14 -9.80 16.44
N THR A 331 -25.94 -10.46 15.30
CA THR A 331 -24.62 -10.78 14.79
C THR A 331 -23.93 -9.47 14.40
N ASN A 332 -22.80 -9.17 15.07
CA ASN A 332 -21.93 -8.04 14.76
C ASN A 332 -21.23 -8.28 13.41
N CYS A 333 -21.96 -8.16 12.30
CA CYS A 333 -21.35 -7.89 11.01
C CYS A 333 -21.23 -6.37 10.90
N THR A 334 -20.06 -5.83 11.25
CA THR A 334 -19.71 -4.43 11.00
C THR A 334 -19.81 -4.17 9.50
N ARG A 335 -20.90 -3.50 9.10
CA ARG A 335 -21.04 -2.96 7.75
C ARG A 335 -20.23 -1.67 7.69
N PHE A 336 -19.34 -1.59 6.71
CA PHE A 336 -18.52 -0.39 6.48
C PHE A 336 -19.43 0.78 6.06
N VAL A 337 -19.42 1.87 6.84
CA VAL A 337 -19.99 3.14 6.38
C VAL A 337 -19.03 3.72 5.35
N LYS A 338 -19.50 3.87 4.11
CA LYS A 338 -18.81 4.41 2.94
C LYS A 338 -18.49 5.92 3.03
N GLY A 339 -18.04 6.44 4.19
CA GLY A 339 -17.98 7.89 4.39
C GLY A 339 -17.01 8.43 5.46
N ALA A 340 -16.10 7.62 6.00
CA ALA A 340 -14.94 8.19 6.69
C ALA A 340 -13.82 8.36 5.67
N ASP A 341 -13.47 9.60 5.35
CA ASP A 341 -12.30 9.86 4.53
C ASP A 341 -11.05 9.52 5.38
N PRO A 342 -10.12 8.68 4.89
CA PRO A 342 -8.82 8.53 5.53
C PRO A 342 -8.14 9.88 5.77
N GLU A 343 -7.28 9.98 6.78
CA GLU A 343 -6.34 11.10 6.83
C GLU A 343 -5.43 11.07 5.58
N PRO A 344 -4.93 12.23 5.11
CA PRO A 344 -3.95 12.24 4.04
C PRO A 344 -2.74 11.40 4.44
N MET A 345 -2.20 10.60 3.51
CA MET A 345 -0.94 9.90 3.77
C MET A 345 0.13 10.90 4.18
N SER A 346 0.81 10.61 5.29
CA SER A 346 1.92 11.41 5.76
C SER A 346 3.21 10.96 5.07
N GLN A 347 4.09 11.92 4.83
CA GLN A 347 5.49 11.60 4.55
C GLN A 347 6.04 10.82 5.75
N LEU A 348 6.95 9.89 5.50
CA LEU A 348 7.61 9.14 6.57
C LEU A 348 8.15 10.08 7.64
N ASP A 349 7.99 9.73 8.91
CA ASP A 349 8.64 10.40 10.06
C ASP A 349 10.18 10.19 10.09
N GLY A 350 10.74 9.64 9.02
CA GLY A 350 12.17 9.42 8.86
C GLY A 350 12.91 10.69 8.42
N PRO A 351 14.25 10.72 8.58
CA PRO A 351 15.08 11.85 8.12
C PRO A 351 15.01 12.04 6.61
N LYS A 352 14.58 11.00 5.87
CA LYS A 352 14.46 11.00 4.43
C LYS A 352 13.29 10.11 3.99
N TRP A 353 12.39 10.66 3.20
CA TRP A 353 11.19 9.97 2.68
C TRP A 353 11.20 9.85 1.14
N PHE A 354 12.22 10.39 0.49
CA PHE A 354 12.42 10.27 -0.95
C PHE A 354 13.91 10.21 -1.29
N VAL A 355 14.22 9.67 -2.46
CA VAL A 355 15.55 9.63 -3.08
C VAL A 355 15.41 10.02 -4.55
N ASP A 356 16.24 10.94 -5.05
CA ASP A 356 16.40 11.10 -6.50
C ASP A 356 17.39 10.05 -6.98
N VAL A 357 16.90 9.09 -7.77
CA VAL A 357 17.72 7.97 -8.22
C VAL A 357 18.83 8.40 -9.17
N ARG A 358 18.85 9.64 -9.69
CA ARG A 358 19.96 10.12 -10.53
C ARG A 358 21.13 10.63 -9.69
N GLU A 359 20.84 11.14 -8.49
CA GLU A 359 21.82 11.85 -7.65
C GLU A 359 22.44 10.93 -6.61
N GLU A 360 21.65 10.03 -6.02
CA GLU A 360 22.04 9.33 -4.79
C GLU A 360 22.53 7.90 -4.99
N GLY A 361 22.47 7.39 -6.21
CA GLY A 361 22.90 6.02 -6.46
C GLY A 361 21.90 4.97 -5.97
N LEU A 362 22.32 3.71 -6.11
CA LEU A 362 21.60 2.55 -5.59
C LEU A 362 21.63 2.50 -4.05
N ASP A 363 22.65 3.08 -3.42
CA ASP A 363 22.79 3.14 -1.96
C ASP A 363 21.66 3.97 -1.32
N GLY A 364 21.26 5.08 -1.96
CA GLY A 364 20.11 5.87 -1.52
C GLY A 364 18.79 5.10 -1.59
N VAL A 365 18.60 4.31 -2.66
CA VAL A 365 17.44 3.42 -2.82
C VAL A 365 17.45 2.31 -1.76
N GLN A 366 18.61 1.69 -1.53
CA GLN A 366 18.76 0.64 -0.51
C GLN A 366 18.41 1.16 0.88
N THR A 367 18.94 2.33 1.24
CA THR A 367 18.67 2.97 2.53
C THR A 367 17.18 3.26 2.69
N LEU A 368 16.57 3.90 1.69
CA LEU A 368 15.16 4.28 1.74
C LEU A 368 14.21 3.09 1.84
N MET A 369 14.43 2.03 1.05
CA MET A 369 13.57 0.84 1.08
C MET A 369 13.83 -0.02 2.32
N GLY A 370 15.10 -0.20 2.71
CA GLY A 370 15.49 -0.98 3.89
C GLY A 370 14.86 -0.46 5.19
N ASP A 371 14.73 0.86 5.34
CA ASP A 371 14.10 1.50 6.52
C ASP A 371 12.58 1.25 6.66
N VAL A 372 11.95 0.65 5.65
CA VAL A 372 10.49 0.58 5.53
C VAL A 372 9.98 -0.84 5.36
N VAL A 373 10.69 -1.69 4.62
CA VAL A 373 10.23 -3.06 4.28
C VAL A 373 9.96 -3.90 5.51
N GLU A 374 10.69 -3.70 6.62
CA GLU A 374 10.52 -4.45 7.86
C GLU A 374 9.35 -3.99 8.74
N ARG A 375 8.59 -2.96 8.32
CA ARG A 375 7.50 -2.42 9.13
C ARG A 375 6.25 -3.29 9.09
N ASP A 376 5.58 -3.36 10.23
CA ASP A 376 4.31 -4.05 10.36
C ASP A 376 3.22 -3.42 9.48
N VAL A 377 2.35 -4.28 8.96
CA VAL A 377 1.15 -3.90 8.23
C VAL A 377 -0.07 -4.30 9.06
N GLU A 378 -0.86 -3.32 9.46
CA GLU A 378 -2.13 -3.53 10.16
C GLU A 378 -3.28 -3.44 9.16
N TYR A 379 -4.26 -4.32 9.31
CA TYR A 379 -5.42 -4.44 8.42
C TYR A 379 -6.70 -3.94 9.09
N GLN A 380 -7.65 -3.56 8.25
CA GLN A 380 -8.95 -3.04 8.67
C GLN A 380 -9.84 -4.07 9.37
N ASP A 381 -9.45 -5.33 9.49
CA ASP A 381 -10.07 -6.37 10.34
C ASP A 381 -9.32 -6.57 11.68
N ASN A 382 -8.35 -5.71 11.99
CA ASN A 382 -7.40 -5.80 13.11
C ASN A 382 -6.37 -6.95 12.99
N PHE A 383 -6.27 -7.60 11.83
CA PHE A 383 -5.15 -8.49 11.58
C PHE A 383 -3.87 -7.66 11.48
N VAL A 384 -2.75 -8.19 12.00
CA VAL A 384 -1.43 -7.53 11.91
C VAL A 384 -0.47 -8.54 11.30
N CYS A 385 0.14 -8.17 10.18
CA CYS A 385 1.23 -8.92 9.58
C CYS A 385 2.55 -8.29 10.03
N ASP A 386 3.37 -9.07 10.72
CA ASP A 386 4.72 -8.67 11.11
C ASP A 386 5.58 -8.51 9.85
N GLY A 387 6.15 -7.31 9.66
CA GLY A 387 6.99 -7.00 8.50
C GLY A 387 8.35 -7.71 8.52
N SER A 388 8.82 -8.08 9.72
CA SER A 388 10.11 -8.71 9.94
C SER A 388 10.06 -10.25 9.82
N ARG A 389 8.86 -10.84 9.79
CA ARG A 389 8.71 -12.29 9.99
C ARG A 389 7.38 -12.85 9.48
N LEU A 390 7.38 -13.40 8.27
CA LEU A 390 6.46 -14.51 7.98
C LEU A 390 7.03 -15.77 8.63
N ASP A 391 6.68 -15.99 9.89
CA ASP A 391 6.93 -17.25 10.59
C ASP A 391 6.02 -18.32 9.95
N TRP A 392 6.41 -18.82 8.79
CA TRP A 392 5.87 -20.07 8.26
C TRP A 392 6.37 -21.12 9.23
N GLY A 393 5.56 -21.39 10.27
CA GLY A 393 5.90 -22.39 11.28
C GLY A 393 6.45 -23.61 10.56
N ASP A 394 7.69 -23.98 10.90
CA ASP A 394 8.41 -25.04 10.21
C ASP A 394 7.45 -26.21 10.01
N GLU A 395 7.18 -26.59 8.75
CA GLU A 395 6.52 -27.86 8.41
C GLU A 395 7.46 -29.01 8.81
N GLU A 396 7.77 -29.14 10.10
CA GLU A 396 8.30 -30.35 10.67
C GLU A 396 7.17 -31.38 10.70
N GLY A 397 7.08 -32.15 9.62
CA GLY A 397 6.56 -33.51 9.70
C GLY A 397 5.28 -33.80 8.93
N VAL A 398 5.35 -33.75 7.61
CA VAL A 398 4.71 -34.80 6.80
C VAL A 398 5.81 -35.61 6.14
N ALA A 399 6.44 -36.47 6.93
CA ALA A 399 7.18 -37.59 6.38
C ALA A 399 6.19 -38.46 5.62
N GLU A 400 6.34 -38.52 4.29
CA GLU A 400 5.68 -39.52 3.45
C GLU A 400 5.96 -40.92 4.03
N ALA A 401 4.88 -41.63 4.35
CA ALA A 401 4.89 -43.04 4.74
C ALA A 401 4.43 -43.91 3.57
#